data_AF-A0AAX6GNQ3-F1
#
_entry.id   AF-A0AAX6GNQ3-F1
#
_cell.length_a   1.000
_cell.length_b   1.000
_cell.length_c   1.000
_cell.angle_alpha   90.00
_cell.angle_beta   90.00
_cell.angle_gamma   90.00
#
_symmetry.space_group_name_H-M   'P 1'
#
loop_
_entity.id
_entity.type
_entity.pdbx_description
1 polymer ?
#
loop_
_entity_poly.entity_id
_entity_poly.type
_entity_poly.pdbx_seq_one_letter_code
_entity_poly.pdbx_strand_id
1 'polypeptide(L)'
;MLLLSSSDLPPLPLLTPPNLPKMPSNEPPPPPAESPAAPPSESPSPAANDGSSSPEQWRPSTRSGRFPRACTARTAARLRPAPPSPAPAEPPRLSRQEREERAAAARAVTQLAPPVPPGQEPRWALRSMWQLASLLHFLHVFRPLLNINLEFSAEELETALVTPNSTLDDVHMPLLKAIPPITRMALGRTTWVTVLCRKLKDWWHWVADGDIPIVASQGAEAEIYKTLEPGTRVLILKALCDIRVEQEDIRSYIENSLKHGIQLSAFRRERIGGDSHGISYW
;
A
#
# COMPACT_ATOMS: atom_id res chain seq x y z
N MET A 1 24.64 61.20 -22.42
CA MET A 1 25.71 62.03 -21.82
C MET A 1 25.48 62.01 -20.32
N LEU A 2 26.34 61.53 -19.43
CA LEU A 2 27.75 61.15 -19.49
C LEU A 2 28.02 59.95 -18.55
N LEU A 3 28.96 59.12 -19.00
CA LEU A 3 29.71 58.10 -18.27
C LEU A 3 30.52 58.68 -17.09
N LEU A 4 30.71 57.91 -16.01
CA LEU A 4 31.90 57.85 -15.13
C LEU A 4 31.77 56.54 -14.31
N SER A 5 32.44 55.44 -14.68
CA SER A 5 33.88 55.09 -14.60
C SER A 5 34.27 54.42 -13.28
N SER A 6 34.77 53.18 -13.42
CA SER A 6 35.42 52.32 -12.44
C SER A 6 36.54 53.00 -11.66
N SER A 7 36.79 52.55 -10.42
CA SER A 7 38.09 52.03 -9.94
C SER A 7 38.01 51.55 -8.48
N ASP A 8 38.89 50.61 -8.14
CA ASP A 8 39.30 50.16 -6.80
C ASP A 8 38.43 49.17 -6.00
N LEU A 9 38.56 47.89 -6.36
CA LEU A 9 38.52 46.79 -5.39
C LEU A 9 39.77 45.91 -5.58
N PRO A 10 40.58 45.68 -4.54
CA PRO A 10 41.82 44.93 -4.64
C PRO A 10 41.58 43.42 -4.89
N PRO A 11 42.49 42.73 -5.60
CA PRO A 11 42.33 41.32 -5.94
C PRO A 11 42.50 40.41 -4.73
N LEU A 12 41.59 39.46 -4.57
CA LEU A 12 41.67 38.38 -3.58
C LEU A 12 42.83 37.42 -3.92
N PRO A 13 43.57 36.92 -2.92
CA PRO A 13 44.68 36.01 -3.15
C PRO A 13 44.20 34.63 -3.63
N LEU A 14 44.82 34.17 -4.72
CA LEU A 14 44.67 32.83 -5.28
C LEU A 14 45.16 31.78 -4.28
N LEU A 15 44.24 30.95 -3.76
CA LEU A 15 44.58 29.73 -3.04
C LEU A 15 45.22 28.74 -4.03
N THR A 16 46.46 28.37 -3.75
CA THR A 16 47.16 27.24 -4.38
C THR A 16 46.51 25.91 -3.97
N PRO A 17 46.31 24.96 -4.89
CA PRO A 17 45.74 23.66 -4.57
C PRO A 17 46.73 22.79 -3.77
N PRO A 18 46.26 21.96 -2.83
CA PRO A 18 47.11 21.08 -2.03
C PRO A 18 47.71 19.93 -2.87
N ASN A 19 48.96 19.60 -2.55
CA ASN A 19 49.73 18.47 -3.07
C ASN A 19 48.96 17.15 -2.91
N LEU A 20 48.69 16.47 -4.03
CA LEU A 20 48.12 15.11 -4.06
C LEU A 20 49.26 14.07 -3.96
N PRO A 21 49.18 13.09 -3.04
CA PRO A 21 50.17 12.03 -2.95
C PRO A 21 50.11 11.08 -4.16
N LYS A 22 51.31 10.70 -4.62
CA LYS A 22 51.60 9.86 -5.77
C LYS A 22 51.11 8.42 -5.53
N MET A 23 50.16 7.95 -6.34
CA MET A 23 49.69 6.56 -6.35
C MET A 23 50.81 5.62 -6.85
N PRO A 24 51.02 4.45 -6.23
CA PRO A 24 51.94 3.43 -6.72
C PRO A 24 51.34 2.64 -7.90
N SER A 25 52.19 2.34 -8.88
CA SER A 25 51.89 1.63 -10.12
C SER A 25 51.35 0.21 -9.89
N ASN A 26 50.33 -0.15 -10.67
CA ASN A 26 49.81 -1.51 -10.82
C ASN A 26 50.85 -2.43 -11.50
N GLU A 27 51.34 -3.43 -10.78
CA GLU A 27 52.03 -4.60 -11.34
C GLU A 27 51.19 -5.86 -11.03
N PRO A 28 50.85 -6.70 -12.02
CA PRO A 28 50.01 -7.87 -11.80
C PRO A 28 50.81 -9.05 -11.19
N PRO A 29 50.23 -9.85 -10.29
CA PRO A 29 50.90 -11.00 -9.68
C PRO A 29 51.00 -12.21 -10.65
N PRO A 30 52.01 -13.09 -10.48
CA PRO A 30 52.18 -14.29 -11.30
C PRO A 30 51.18 -15.41 -10.95
N PRO A 31 50.89 -16.34 -11.88
CA PRO A 31 49.89 -17.40 -11.69
C PRO A 31 50.44 -18.58 -10.84
N PRO A 32 49.61 -19.22 -9.99
CA PRO A 32 49.96 -20.46 -9.32
C PRO A 32 49.69 -21.70 -10.20
N ALA A 33 50.59 -22.69 -10.08
CA ALA A 33 50.68 -23.93 -10.86
C ALA A 33 49.61 -25.00 -10.52
N GLU A 34 49.31 -25.85 -11.51
CA GLU A 34 48.40 -27.00 -11.45
C GLU A 34 49.03 -28.29 -10.86
N SER A 35 48.25 -28.97 -9.98
CA SER A 35 48.02 -30.44 -9.81
C SER A 35 49.19 -31.40 -9.44
N PRO A 36 48.97 -32.67 -8.99
CA PRO A 36 47.74 -33.50 -8.95
C PRO A 36 47.50 -34.45 -7.71
N ALA A 37 46.30 -35.05 -7.67
CA ALA A 37 45.90 -36.44 -7.29
C ALA A 37 45.93 -37.00 -5.83
N ALA A 38 44.79 -37.64 -5.47
CA ALA A 38 44.51 -38.58 -4.35
C ALA A 38 45.07 -40.02 -4.64
N PRO A 39 44.91 -41.13 -3.83
CA PRO A 39 43.89 -41.50 -2.79
C PRO A 39 44.46 -42.39 -1.60
N PRO A 40 43.78 -43.42 -1.01
CA PRO A 40 42.67 -43.41 -0.01
C PRO A 40 42.90 -44.28 1.28
N SER A 41 41.85 -44.29 2.14
CA SER A 41 41.42 -45.35 3.10
C SER A 41 42.04 -45.45 4.51
N GLU A 42 41.20 -45.35 5.55
CA GLU A 42 40.87 -46.43 6.53
C GLU A 42 40.12 -45.89 7.78
N SER A 43 39.12 -46.64 8.25
CA SER A 43 38.44 -46.48 9.55
C SER A 43 39.11 -47.40 10.58
N PRO A 44 39.10 -47.08 11.90
CA PRO A 44 37.97 -47.51 12.74
C PRO A 44 37.63 -46.59 13.95
N SER A 45 36.38 -46.67 14.43
CA SER A 45 35.88 -46.12 15.72
C SER A 45 36.27 -47.03 16.92
N PRO A 46 35.86 -46.80 18.19
CA PRO A 46 35.14 -45.67 18.82
C PRO A 46 35.73 -45.19 20.18
N ALA A 47 35.40 -43.96 20.61
CA ALA A 47 35.31 -43.63 22.04
C ALA A 47 34.42 -42.40 22.25
N ALA A 48 33.56 -42.51 23.26
CA ALA A 48 32.49 -41.58 23.62
C ALA A 48 32.99 -40.18 24.02
N ASN A 49 32.24 -39.15 23.64
CA ASN A 49 31.97 -38.05 24.56
C ASN A 49 30.67 -37.33 24.21
N ASP A 50 29.87 -37.09 25.24
CA ASP A 50 28.60 -36.36 25.23
C ASP A 50 28.79 -34.91 24.79
N GLY A 51 27.86 -34.42 23.97
CA GLY A 51 27.89 -33.05 23.47
C GLY A 51 26.68 -32.74 22.60
N SER A 52 25.55 -32.52 23.27
CA SER A 52 24.29 -32.00 22.74
C SER A 52 24.47 -30.90 21.69
N SER A 53 23.96 -31.12 20.46
CA SER A 53 23.35 -30.14 19.56
C SER A 53 22.97 -30.83 18.24
N SER A 54 21.68 -31.15 18.05
CA SER A 54 21.18 -31.65 16.78
C SER A 54 20.64 -30.48 15.93
N PRO A 55 20.98 -30.40 14.63
CA PRO A 55 20.44 -29.40 13.71
C PRO A 55 19.13 -29.92 13.11
N GLU A 56 18.00 -29.28 13.46
CA GLU A 56 16.72 -29.62 12.84
C GLU A 56 16.63 -29.08 11.41
N GLN A 57 16.88 -30.02 10.52
CA GLN A 57 16.57 -30.10 9.11
C GLN A 57 15.17 -29.57 8.77
N TRP A 58 15.15 -28.59 7.88
CA TRP A 58 13.94 -28.10 7.21
C TRP A 58 13.24 -29.24 6.46
N ARG A 59 12.09 -29.69 6.99
CA ARG A 59 11.06 -30.36 6.21
C ARG A 59 9.87 -29.42 6.02
N PRO A 60 9.32 -29.31 4.80
CA PRO A 60 8.21 -28.40 4.51
C PRO A 60 6.92 -28.93 5.15
N SER A 61 6.45 -28.25 6.19
CA SER A 61 5.14 -28.53 6.78
C SER A 61 4.04 -28.02 5.85
N THR A 62 3.40 -28.96 5.15
CA THR A 62 2.13 -28.77 4.46
C THR A 62 1.02 -28.53 5.47
N ARG A 63 0.75 -27.27 5.81
CA ARG A 63 -0.57 -26.88 6.32
C ARG A 63 -0.85 -25.41 6.04
N SER A 64 -1.60 -25.18 4.97
CA SER A 64 -2.20 -23.90 4.63
C SER A 64 -3.05 -23.41 5.81
N GLY A 65 -2.48 -22.56 6.64
CA GLY A 65 -3.17 -21.82 7.69
C GLY A 65 -3.66 -20.51 7.10
N ARG A 66 -4.84 -20.51 6.46
CA ARG A 66 -5.53 -19.26 6.13
C ARG A 66 -5.86 -18.56 7.45
N PHE A 67 -5.34 -17.36 7.67
CA PHE A 67 -5.86 -16.47 8.70
C PHE A 67 -7.33 -16.16 8.37
N PRO A 68 -8.26 -16.29 9.33
CA PRO A 68 -9.67 -16.06 9.08
C PRO A 68 -9.90 -14.58 8.72
N ARG A 69 -10.51 -14.33 7.56
CA ARG A 69 -11.09 -13.03 7.23
C ARG A 69 -12.08 -12.64 8.33
N ALA A 70 -11.97 -11.40 8.82
CA ALA A 70 -12.75 -10.83 9.92
C ALA A 70 -14.28 -10.79 9.71
N CYS A 71 -14.82 -11.37 8.63
CA CYS A 71 -16.24 -11.34 8.30
C CYS A 71 -16.96 -12.71 8.39
N THR A 72 -16.35 -13.76 8.98
CA THR A 72 -17.01 -15.09 9.10
C THR A 72 -16.88 -15.76 10.49
N ALA A 73 -16.82 -14.98 11.57
CA ALA A 73 -16.91 -15.53 12.93
C ALA A 73 -18.39 -15.71 13.37
N ARG A 74 -18.89 -16.92 13.12
CA ARG A 74 -20.06 -17.64 13.70
C ARG A 74 -20.82 -16.98 14.87
N THR A 75 -22.15 -16.90 14.77
CA THR A 75 -23.05 -16.97 15.93
C THR A 75 -23.70 -18.35 15.98
N ALA A 76 -23.00 -19.34 16.54
CA ALA A 76 -23.55 -20.65 16.87
C ALA A 76 -24.03 -20.69 18.34
N ALA A 77 -24.77 -19.67 18.76
CA ALA A 77 -25.34 -19.57 20.10
C ALA A 77 -26.76 -19.02 20.01
N ARG A 78 -27.74 -19.93 19.95
CA ARG A 78 -29.12 -19.82 20.50
C ARG A 78 -29.95 -21.01 20.03
N LEU A 79 -29.65 -22.20 20.55
CA LEU A 79 -30.65 -23.26 20.69
C LEU A 79 -31.26 -23.11 22.09
N ARG A 80 -32.21 -22.18 22.23
CA ARG A 80 -33.25 -22.24 23.26
C ARG A 80 -34.58 -22.19 22.52
N PRO A 81 -35.52 -23.11 22.77
CA PRO A 81 -36.86 -22.99 22.20
C PRO A 81 -37.51 -21.71 22.73
N ALA A 82 -37.99 -20.86 21.82
CA ALA A 82 -38.74 -19.66 22.16
C ALA A 82 -40.14 -20.06 22.68
N PRO A 83 -40.73 -19.34 23.65
CA PRO A 83 -42.13 -19.51 24.02
C PRO A 83 -43.04 -19.13 22.82
N PRO A 84 -44.28 -19.66 22.76
CA PRO A 84 -45.19 -19.38 21.66
C PRO A 84 -45.44 -17.87 21.55
N SER A 85 -45.11 -17.31 20.38
CA SER A 85 -45.39 -15.92 20.04
C SER A 85 -46.91 -15.73 19.95
N PRO A 86 -47.48 -14.62 20.49
CA PRO A 86 -48.86 -14.26 20.18
C PRO A 86 -49.00 -14.04 18.67
N ALA A 87 -50.19 -14.38 18.16
CA ALA A 87 -50.53 -14.31 16.74
C ALA A 87 -50.15 -12.95 16.11
N PRO A 88 -49.74 -12.91 14.83
CA PRO A 88 -49.41 -11.66 14.18
C PRO A 88 -50.67 -10.78 14.17
N ALA A 89 -50.60 -9.63 14.83
CA ALA A 89 -51.61 -8.60 14.66
C ALA A 89 -51.65 -8.23 13.17
N GLU A 90 -52.83 -8.32 12.55
CA GLU A 90 -53.02 -7.87 11.17
C GLU A 90 -52.53 -6.41 11.09
N PRO A 91 -51.66 -6.07 10.12
CA PRO A 91 -51.31 -4.67 9.92
C PRO A 91 -52.61 -3.90 9.61
N PRO A 92 -52.74 -2.65 10.11
CA PRO A 92 -53.90 -1.83 9.83
C PRO A 92 -54.15 -1.80 8.32
N ARG A 93 -55.39 -2.09 7.90
CA ARG A 93 -55.78 -2.04 6.49
C ARG A 93 -55.67 -0.60 6.03
N LEU A 94 -54.53 -0.26 5.43
CA LEU A 94 -54.31 1.03 4.78
C LEU A 94 -55.42 1.24 3.76
N SER A 95 -56.02 2.42 3.79
CA SER A 95 -56.99 2.83 2.79
C SER A 95 -56.37 2.75 1.39
N ARG A 96 -57.21 2.56 0.37
CA ARG A 96 -56.75 2.51 -1.02
C ARG A 96 -55.92 3.75 -1.39
N GLN A 97 -56.30 4.91 -0.86
CA GLN A 97 -55.61 6.17 -1.05
C GLN A 97 -54.21 6.18 -0.41
N GLU A 98 -54.06 5.72 0.83
CA GLU A 98 -52.74 5.62 1.48
C GLU A 98 -51.81 4.62 0.76
N ARG A 99 -52.38 3.56 0.18
CA ARG A 99 -51.63 2.58 -0.60
C ARG A 99 -51.16 3.14 -1.95
N GLU A 100 -52.00 3.95 -2.59
CA GLU A 100 -51.69 4.66 -3.83
C GLU A 100 -50.68 5.81 -3.58
N GLU A 101 -50.81 6.56 -2.49
CA GLU A 101 -49.85 7.60 -2.07
C GLU A 101 -48.50 7.02 -1.69
N ARG A 102 -48.46 5.89 -0.97
CA ARG A 102 -47.20 5.21 -0.64
C ARG A 102 -46.55 4.56 -1.87
N ALA A 103 -47.35 4.07 -2.82
CA ALA A 103 -46.86 3.60 -4.10
C ALA A 103 -46.36 4.76 -4.99
N ALA A 104 -46.98 5.93 -4.92
CA ALA A 104 -46.55 7.14 -5.59
C ALA A 104 -45.25 7.70 -4.97
N ALA A 105 -45.14 7.70 -3.64
CA ALA A 105 -43.93 8.06 -2.91
C ALA A 105 -42.79 7.07 -3.14
N ALA A 106 -43.08 5.78 -3.30
CA ALA A 106 -42.09 4.76 -3.69
C ALA A 106 -41.68 4.85 -5.17
N ARG A 107 -42.52 5.43 -6.04
CA ARG A 107 -42.22 5.71 -7.45
C ARG A 107 -41.57 7.07 -7.68
N ALA A 108 -41.59 7.95 -6.69
CA ALA A 108 -40.86 9.20 -6.74
C ALA A 108 -39.36 8.90 -6.63
N VAL A 109 -38.75 8.56 -7.78
CA VAL A 109 -37.30 8.58 -7.94
C VAL A 109 -36.88 10.05 -7.87
N THR A 110 -36.69 10.55 -6.66
CA THR A 110 -35.99 11.81 -6.45
C THR A 110 -34.63 11.65 -7.10
N GLN A 111 -34.35 12.39 -8.17
CA GLN A 111 -32.99 12.49 -8.69
C GLN A 111 -32.13 13.07 -7.55
N LEU A 112 -31.38 12.19 -6.88
CA LEU A 112 -30.56 12.54 -5.73
C LEU A 112 -29.34 13.39 -6.10
N ALA A 113 -29.05 13.56 -7.40
CA ALA A 113 -27.98 14.41 -7.88
C ALA A 113 -28.37 15.11 -9.21
N PRO A 114 -27.98 16.39 -9.39
CA PRO A 114 -28.08 17.05 -10.69
C PRO A 114 -27.23 16.32 -11.75
N PRO A 115 -27.58 16.43 -13.05
CA PRO A 115 -26.83 15.79 -14.12
C PRO A 115 -25.37 16.23 -14.07
N VAL A 116 -24.48 15.24 -13.95
CA VAL A 116 -23.04 15.42 -13.80
C VAL A 116 -22.49 16.13 -15.05
N PRO A 117 -21.77 17.26 -14.90
CA PRO A 117 -21.11 17.90 -16.03
C PRO A 117 -20.17 16.88 -16.70
N PRO A 118 -20.11 16.80 -18.04
CA PRO A 118 -19.42 15.71 -18.75
C PRO A 118 -17.92 15.58 -18.43
N GLY A 119 -17.29 16.59 -17.82
CA GLY A 119 -15.91 16.51 -17.31
C GLY A 119 -15.75 15.89 -15.91
N GLN A 120 -16.84 15.53 -15.23
CA GLN A 120 -16.82 14.97 -13.86
C GLN A 120 -17.09 13.46 -13.80
N GLU A 121 -17.46 12.84 -14.93
CA GLU A 121 -17.71 11.39 -15.03
C GLU A 121 -16.57 10.52 -14.47
N PRO A 122 -15.28 10.74 -14.82
CA PRO A 122 -14.19 9.95 -14.25
C PRO A 122 -14.10 10.11 -12.73
N ARG A 123 -14.32 11.32 -12.22
CA ARG A 123 -14.27 11.61 -10.78
C ARG A 123 -15.42 10.94 -10.03
N TRP A 124 -16.62 10.94 -10.60
CA TRP A 124 -17.78 10.25 -10.02
C TRP A 124 -17.56 8.73 -9.97
N ALA A 125 -17.00 8.16 -11.04
CA ALA A 125 -16.62 6.76 -11.08
C ALA A 125 -15.63 6.42 -9.97
N LEU A 126 -14.59 7.24 -9.77
CA LEU A 126 -13.63 7.06 -8.66
C LEU A 126 -14.32 7.11 -7.29
N ARG A 127 -15.21 8.07 -7.04
CA ARG A 127 -15.94 8.21 -5.77
C ARG A 127 -16.90 7.05 -5.49
N SER A 128 -17.34 6.36 -6.54
CA SER A 128 -18.18 5.17 -6.43
C SER A 128 -17.36 3.90 -6.09
N MET A 129 -16.03 3.98 -6.09
CA MET A 129 -15.14 2.89 -5.70
C MET A 129 -14.89 2.91 -4.18
N TRP A 130 -15.20 1.82 -3.49
CA TRP A 130 -14.85 1.66 -2.08
C TRP A 130 -13.32 1.70 -1.85
N GLN A 131 -12.53 1.33 -2.87
CA GLN A 131 -11.07 1.38 -2.82
C GLN A 131 -10.54 2.80 -2.67
N LEU A 132 -11.19 3.81 -3.27
CA LEU A 132 -10.81 5.20 -3.08
C LEU A 132 -11.07 5.63 -1.63
N ALA A 133 -12.22 5.27 -1.06
CA ALA A 133 -12.52 5.56 0.35
C ALA A 133 -11.50 4.90 1.30
N SER A 134 -11.13 3.64 1.04
CA SER A 134 -10.09 2.93 1.79
C SER A 134 -8.71 3.59 1.68
N LEU A 135 -8.33 4.03 0.48
CA LEU A 135 -7.08 4.74 0.20
C LEU A 135 -7.03 6.07 0.95
N LEU A 136 -8.08 6.88 0.86
CA LEU A 136 -8.18 8.18 1.55
C LEU A 136 -8.11 8.01 3.06
N HIS A 137 -8.82 7.01 3.61
CA HIS A 137 -8.75 6.70 5.04
C HIS A 137 -7.33 6.33 5.48
N PHE A 138 -6.66 5.44 4.74
CA PHE A 138 -5.28 5.04 5.04
C PHE A 138 -4.33 6.25 5.03
N LEU A 139 -4.40 7.07 3.98
CA LEU A 139 -3.54 8.25 3.84
C LEU A 139 -3.82 9.29 4.92
N HIS A 140 -5.06 9.42 5.38
CA HIS A 140 -5.42 10.29 6.49
C HIS A 140 -4.80 9.83 7.81
N VAL A 141 -4.93 8.54 8.14
CA VAL A 141 -4.45 7.98 9.42
C VAL A 141 -2.93 7.90 9.48
N PHE A 142 -2.27 7.44 8.41
CA PHE A 142 -0.84 7.13 8.44
C PHE A 142 0.04 8.20 7.78
N ARG A 143 -0.53 9.34 7.35
CA ARG A 143 0.24 10.47 6.76
C ARG A 143 1.50 10.84 7.57
N PRO A 144 1.40 11.03 8.90
CA PRO A 144 2.54 11.48 9.69
C PRO A 144 3.67 10.45 9.71
N LEU A 145 3.32 9.16 9.71
CA LEU A 145 4.28 8.06 9.72
C LEU A 145 4.96 7.87 8.35
N LEU A 146 4.21 8.10 7.27
CA LEU A 146 4.72 7.95 5.91
C LEU A 146 5.68 9.08 5.51
N ASN A 147 5.74 10.19 6.26
CA ASN A 147 6.47 11.40 5.89
C ASN A 147 6.00 12.00 4.56
N ILE A 148 4.68 11.97 4.33
CA ILE A 148 4.07 12.69 3.20
C ILE A 148 3.94 14.16 3.62
N ASN A 149 4.94 14.96 3.30
CA ASN A 149 5.04 16.38 3.68
C ASN A 149 4.15 17.31 2.85
N LEU A 150 3.70 16.85 1.68
CA LEU A 150 2.71 17.58 0.90
C LEU A 150 1.40 17.56 1.67
N GLU A 151 0.70 18.68 1.82
CA GLU A 151 -0.72 18.71 2.18
C GLU A 151 -1.51 18.71 0.87
N PHE A 152 -2.43 17.76 0.71
CA PHE A 152 -3.32 17.73 -0.45
C PHE A 152 -4.73 17.36 0.00
N SER A 153 -5.74 17.94 -0.65
CA SER A 153 -7.16 17.63 -0.44
C SER A 153 -7.56 16.32 -1.14
N ALA A 154 -8.72 15.76 -0.76
CA ALA A 154 -9.24 14.57 -1.44
C ALA A 154 -9.47 14.84 -2.94
N GLU A 155 -9.96 16.03 -3.28
CA GLU A 155 -10.22 16.48 -4.64
C GLU A 155 -8.94 16.63 -5.47
N GLU A 156 -7.84 17.06 -4.85
CA GLU A 156 -6.53 17.13 -5.50
C GLU A 156 -5.98 15.75 -5.81
N LEU A 157 -6.12 14.79 -4.90
CA LEU A 157 -5.73 13.40 -5.17
C LEU A 157 -6.60 12.78 -6.27
N GLU A 158 -7.92 12.99 -6.24
CA GLU A 158 -8.82 12.56 -7.32
C GLU A 158 -8.40 13.15 -8.66
N THR A 159 -8.04 14.44 -8.68
CA THR A 159 -7.57 15.11 -9.89
C THR A 159 -6.25 14.51 -10.39
N ALA A 160 -5.32 14.21 -9.48
CA ALA A 160 -4.07 13.52 -9.82
C ALA A 160 -4.31 12.09 -10.34
N LEU A 161 -5.33 11.40 -9.83
CA LEU A 161 -5.71 10.07 -10.29
C LEU A 161 -6.39 10.06 -11.65
N VAL A 162 -7.15 11.09 -11.99
CA VAL A 162 -7.76 11.27 -13.32
C VAL A 162 -6.71 11.74 -14.32
N THR A 163 -5.92 12.75 -13.95
CA THR A 163 -4.87 13.37 -14.77
C THR A 163 -3.55 13.34 -14.00
N PRO A 164 -2.69 12.34 -14.26
CA PRO A 164 -1.42 12.15 -13.56
C PRO A 164 -0.57 13.42 -13.49
N ASN A 165 -0.18 13.78 -12.27
CA ASN A 165 0.65 14.93 -11.97
C ASN A 165 1.63 14.61 -10.81
N SER A 166 2.42 15.58 -10.36
CA SER A 166 3.45 15.36 -9.33
C SER A 166 2.91 14.90 -7.97
N THR A 167 1.64 15.13 -7.66
CA THR A 167 1.02 14.63 -6.42
C THR A 167 1.11 13.10 -6.34
N LEU A 168 1.06 12.40 -7.48
CA LEU A 168 1.24 10.95 -7.50
C LEU A 168 2.66 10.56 -7.08
N ASP A 169 3.69 11.31 -7.48
CA ASP A 169 5.07 11.05 -7.03
C ASP A 169 5.15 11.14 -5.50
N ASP A 170 4.58 12.20 -4.93
CA ASP A 170 4.63 12.51 -3.50
C ASP A 170 3.81 11.51 -2.65
N VAL A 171 2.86 10.79 -3.25
CA VAL A 171 2.10 9.72 -2.60
C VAL A 171 2.74 8.36 -2.78
N HIS A 172 3.13 8.00 -4.01
CA HIS A 172 3.69 6.68 -4.31
C HIS A 172 5.06 6.48 -3.67
N MET A 173 5.92 7.51 -3.71
CA MET A 173 7.29 7.35 -3.25
C MET A 173 7.38 6.98 -1.76
N PRO A 174 6.67 7.66 -0.84
CA PRO A 174 6.65 7.28 0.57
C PRO A 174 6.09 5.87 0.83
N LEU A 175 5.04 5.46 0.09
CA LEU A 175 4.49 4.11 0.20
C LEU A 175 5.52 3.05 -0.22
N LEU A 176 6.28 3.28 -1.29
CA LEU A 176 7.22 2.27 -1.80
C LEU A 176 8.48 2.10 -0.94
N LYS A 177 8.95 3.15 -0.26
CA LYS A 177 10.21 3.16 0.50
C LYS A 177 10.26 2.11 1.61
N ALA A 178 9.14 1.85 2.26
CA ALA A 178 9.07 0.99 3.44
C ALA A 178 8.56 -0.43 3.13
N ILE A 179 8.33 -0.77 1.84
CA ILE A 179 7.96 -2.13 1.43
C ILE A 179 9.26 -2.92 1.15
N PRO A 180 9.50 -4.07 1.82
CA PRO A 180 10.63 -4.94 1.54
C PRO A 180 10.60 -5.56 0.12
N PRO A 181 11.76 -5.89 -0.48
CA PRO A 181 13.10 -5.48 -0.06
C PRO A 181 13.29 -3.96 -0.17
N ILE A 182 13.87 -3.31 0.84
CA ILE A 182 14.05 -1.86 0.82
C ILE A 182 14.95 -1.49 -0.36
N THR A 183 14.47 -0.60 -1.21
CA THR A 183 15.18 -0.21 -2.43
C THR A 183 16.46 0.54 -2.05
N ARG A 184 17.62 0.03 -2.46
CA ARG A 184 18.92 0.69 -2.24
C ARG A 184 19.16 1.87 -3.19
N MET A 185 18.43 1.93 -4.31
CA MET A 185 18.49 3.04 -5.25
C MET A 185 17.70 4.24 -4.73
N ALA A 186 18.14 5.45 -5.07
CA ALA A 186 17.36 6.65 -4.83
C ALA A 186 16.01 6.54 -5.56
N LEU A 187 14.94 6.54 -4.78
CA LEU A 187 13.59 6.62 -5.31
C LEU A 187 13.34 8.06 -5.74
N GLY A 188 13.17 8.29 -7.03
CA GLY A 188 12.97 9.60 -7.63
C GLY A 188 11.75 9.63 -8.54
N ARG A 189 11.36 10.83 -8.98
CA ARG A 189 10.18 11.07 -9.83
C ARG A 189 10.20 10.29 -11.15
N THR A 190 11.38 9.95 -11.65
CA THR A 190 11.54 9.17 -12.91
C THR A 190 11.71 7.67 -12.70
N THR A 191 11.93 7.21 -11.46
CA THR A 191 12.30 5.80 -11.18
C THR A 191 11.30 5.06 -10.30
N TRP A 192 10.35 5.76 -9.67
CA TRP A 192 9.43 5.13 -8.73
C TRP A 192 8.47 4.15 -9.42
N VAL A 193 8.09 4.37 -10.68
CA VAL A 193 7.20 3.45 -11.42
C VAL A 193 7.90 2.11 -11.67
N THR A 194 9.19 2.11 -11.98
CA THR A 194 9.98 0.87 -12.10
C THR A 194 10.06 0.11 -10.78
N VAL A 195 10.17 0.83 -9.66
CA VAL A 195 10.13 0.23 -8.32
C VAL A 195 8.75 -0.33 -8.02
N LEU A 196 7.69 0.42 -8.34
CA LEU A 196 6.30 -0.01 -8.22
C LEU A 196 6.07 -1.34 -8.93
N CYS A 197 6.46 -1.45 -10.21
CA CYS A 197 6.27 -2.67 -10.99
C CYS A 197 6.92 -3.89 -10.31
N ARG A 198 8.10 -3.72 -9.72
CA ARG A 198 8.77 -4.78 -8.95
C ARG A 198 8.00 -5.14 -7.67
N LYS A 199 7.54 -4.14 -6.92
CA LYS A 199 6.73 -4.36 -5.72
C LYS A 199 5.44 -5.11 -6.04
N LEU A 200 4.72 -4.71 -7.08
CA LEU A 200 3.50 -5.40 -7.47
C LEU A 200 3.80 -6.84 -7.89
N LYS A 201 4.86 -7.09 -8.66
CA LYS A 201 5.26 -8.46 -9.03
C LYS A 201 5.39 -9.40 -7.83
N ASP A 202 6.00 -8.93 -6.75
CA ASP A 202 6.27 -9.75 -5.57
C ASP A 202 5.03 -9.89 -4.65
N TRP A 203 4.22 -8.84 -4.54
CA TRP A 203 3.18 -8.73 -3.51
C TRP A 203 1.74 -8.85 -4.03
N TRP A 204 1.49 -8.71 -5.34
CA TRP A 204 0.14 -8.57 -5.90
C TRP A 204 -0.82 -9.68 -5.47
N HIS A 205 -0.37 -10.94 -5.56
CA HIS A 205 -1.16 -12.11 -5.23
C HIS A 205 -1.64 -12.17 -3.76
N TRP A 206 -1.08 -11.35 -2.86
CA TRP A 206 -1.53 -11.23 -1.48
C TRP A 206 -2.62 -10.18 -1.28
N VAL A 207 -2.68 -9.17 -2.14
CA VAL A 207 -3.50 -7.96 -1.93
C VAL A 207 -4.58 -7.74 -2.97
N ALA A 208 -4.50 -8.40 -4.11
CA ALA A 208 -5.49 -8.28 -5.18
C ALA A 208 -5.64 -9.59 -5.96
N ASP A 209 -6.84 -9.78 -6.51
CA ASP A 209 -7.15 -10.84 -7.45
C ASP A 209 -6.92 -10.36 -8.89
N GLY A 210 -6.68 -11.30 -9.82
CA GLY A 210 -6.50 -11.01 -11.25
C GLY A 210 -5.06 -10.66 -11.64
N ASP A 211 -4.90 -10.17 -12.86
CA ASP A 211 -3.59 -9.87 -13.44
C ASP A 211 -2.97 -8.59 -12.87
N ILE A 212 -1.63 -8.54 -12.84
CA ILE A 212 -0.89 -7.36 -12.39
C ILE A 212 -1.13 -6.23 -13.41
N PRO A 213 -1.63 -5.05 -12.98
CA PRO A 213 -2.08 -4.00 -13.89
C PRO A 213 -0.95 -3.28 -14.63
N ILE A 214 0.29 -3.38 -14.13
CA ILE A 214 1.47 -2.78 -14.76
C ILE A 214 2.72 -3.58 -14.43
N VAL A 215 3.56 -3.80 -15.45
CA VAL A 215 4.84 -4.51 -15.34
C VAL A 215 5.97 -3.66 -15.91
N ALA A 216 7.19 -3.92 -15.44
CA ALA A 216 8.37 -3.19 -15.92
C ALA A 216 8.60 -3.51 -17.40
N SER A 217 8.84 -2.47 -18.21
CA SER A 217 8.91 -2.58 -19.67
C SER A 217 10.09 -1.77 -20.21
N GLN A 218 11.30 -2.06 -19.71
CA GLN A 218 12.55 -1.46 -20.17
C GLN A 218 12.53 0.08 -20.24
N GLY A 219 11.89 0.74 -19.27
CA GLY A 219 11.80 2.20 -19.17
C GLY A 219 10.52 2.80 -19.75
N ALA A 220 9.69 2.02 -20.45
CA ALA A 220 8.40 2.49 -20.95
C ALA A 220 7.31 2.54 -19.86
N GLU A 221 7.52 1.89 -18.71
CA GLU A 221 6.50 1.76 -17.66
C GLU A 221 6.01 3.11 -17.12
N ALA A 222 6.84 4.16 -17.12
CA ALA A 222 6.43 5.47 -16.65
C ALA A 222 5.34 6.10 -17.54
N GLU A 223 5.45 5.95 -18.85
CA GLU A 223 4.45 6.44 -19.80
C GLU A 223 3.21 5.53 -19.80
N ILE A 224 3.40 4.22 -19.67
CA ILE A 224 2.28 3.28 -19.50
C ILE A 224 1.45 3.66 -18.26
N TYR A 225 2.10 3.94 -17.13
CA TYR A 225 1.40 4.36 -15.92
C TYR A 225 0.53 5.61 -16.11
N LYS A 226 1.03 6.59 -16.87
CA LYS A 226 0.30 7.82 -17.18
C LYS A 226 -0.92 7.57 -18.06
N THR A 227 -0.96 6.49 -18.83
CA THR A 227 -2.08 6.14 -19.72
C THR A 227 -3.07 5.15 -19.12
N LEU A 228 -2.81 4.61 -17.92
CA LEU A 228 -3.74 3.72 -17.22
C LEU A 228 -5.10 4.37 -16.98
N GLU A 229 -6.14 3.56 -16.89
CA GLU A 229 -7.45 4.04 -16.42
C GLU A 229 -7.36 4.59 -14.98
N PRO A 230 -8.07 5.67 -14.63
CA PRO A 230 -8.06 6.23 -13.28
C PRO A 230 -8.38 5.20 -12.19
N GLY A 231 -9.36 4.33 -12.45
CA GLY A 231 -9.71 3.23 -11.54
C GLY A 231 -8.56 2.25 -11.31
N THR A 232 -7.77 1.96 -12.34
CA THR A 232 -6.59 1.09 -12.23
C THR A 232 -5.52 1.74 -11.34
N ARG A 233 -5.30 3.06 -11.44
CA ARG A 233 -4.38 3.78 -10.54
C ARG A 233 -4.87 3.72 -9.08
N VAL A 234 -6.18 3.81 -8.84
CA VAL A 234 -6.77 3.60 -7.50
C VAL A 234 -6.50 2.20 -6.98
N LEU A 235 -6.70 1.16 -7.80
CA LEU A 235 -6.41 -0.22 -7.40
C LEU A 235 -4.94 -0.43 -7.05
N ILE A 236 -4.02 0.15 -7.84
CA ILE A 236 -2.58 0.12 -7.56
C ILE A 236 -2.27 0.78 -6.21
N LEU A 237 -2.76 1.99 -5.96
CA LEU A 237 -2.52 2.69 -4.69
C LEU A 237 -3.11 1.94 -3.50
N LYS A 238 -4.35 1.44 -3.64
CA LYS A 238 -4.99 0.62 -2.62
C LYS A 238 -4.15 -0.61 -2.31
N ALA A 239 -3.64 -1.31 -3.32
CA ALA A 239 -2.77 -2.47 -3.13
C ALA A 239 -1.50 -2.10 -2.36
N LEU A 240 -0.87 -0.96 -2.67
CA LEU A 240 0.27 -0.47 -1.88
C LEU A 240 -0.10 -0.18 -0.42
N CYS A 241 -1.27 0.41 -0.16
CA CYS A 241 -1.75 0.65 1.20
C CYS A 241 -1.93 -0.68 1.97
N ASP A 242 -2.51 -1.70 1.35
CA ASP A 242 -2.65 -3.02 1.97
C ASP A 242 -1.30 -3.64 2.31
N ILE A 243 -0.34 -3.61 1.36
CA ILE A 243 1.02 -4.09 1.62
C ILE A 243 1.64 -3.31 2.79
N ARG A 244 1.38 -2.00 2.87
CA ARG A 244 1.94 -1.11 3.91
C ARG A 244 1.37 -1.38 5.29
N VAL A 245 0.08 -1.68 5.42
CA VAL A 245 -0.51 -2.10 6.71
C VAL A 245 0.17 -3.35 7.24
N GLU A 246 0.64 -4.21 6.34
CA GLU A 246 1.38 -5.42 6.69
C GLU A 246 2.89 -5.19 6.92
N GLN A 247 3.36 -3.95 7.04
CA GLN A 247 4.76 -3.65 7.39
C GLN A 247 4.92 -3.31 8.86
N GLU A 248 6.11 -3.63 9.40
CA GLU A 248 6.39 -3.56 10.83
C GLU A 248 6.26 -2.15 11.41
N ASP A 249 6.64 -1.13 10.66
CA ASP A 249 6.53 0.26 11.10
C ASP A 249 5.07 0.69 11.34
N ILE A 250 4.13 0.31 10.46
CA ILE A 250 2.70 0.59 10.67
C ILE A 250 2.15 -0.24 11.84
N ARG A 251 2.48 -1.54 11.91
CA ARG A 251 2.01 -2.40 13.02
C ARG A 251 2.51 -1.90 14.37
N SER A 252 3.81 -1.63 14.47
CA SER A 252 4.45 -1.06 15.66
C SER A 252 3.85 0.30 16.02
N TYR A 253 3.54 1.16 15.04
CA TYR A 253 2.87 2.44 15.29
C TYR A 253 1.50 2.25 15.94
N ILE A 254 0.64 1.39 15.36
CA ILE A 254 -0.69 1.08 15.93
C ILE A 254 -0.53 0.52 17.34
N GLU A 255 0.33 -0.49 17.53
CA GLU A 255 0.52 -1.13 18.83
C GLU A 255 0.99 -0.14 19.89
N ASN A 256 1.98 0.69 19.56
CA ASN A 256 2.49 1.71 20.47
C ASN A 256 1.41 2.76 20.77
N SER A 257 0.66 3.22 19.79
CA SER A 257 -0.45 4.16 20.01
C SER A 257 -1.51 3.59 20.96
N LEU A 258 -1.89 2.32 20.79
CA LEU A 258 -2.84 1.66 21.69
C LEU A 258 -2.29 1.55 23.13
N LYS A 259 -1.00 1.23 23.29
CA LYS A 259 -0.33 1.22 24.61
C LYS A 259 -0.35 2.58 25.31
N HIS A 260 -0.34 3.68 24.55
CA HIS A 260 -0.42 5.05 25.07
C HIS A 260 -1.87 5.56 25.19
N GLY A 261 -2.88 4.70 25.05
CA GLY A 261 -4.28 5.03 25.28
C GLY A 261 -5.01 5.67 24.10
N ILE A 262 -4.42 5.68 22.90
CA ILE A 262 -5.16 6.07 21.68
C ILE A 262 -6.22 5.01 21.41
N GLN A 263 -7.46 5.45 21.16
CA GLN A 263 -8.56 4.53 20.91
C GLN A 263 -8.43 3.87 19.52
N LEU A 264 -8.90 2.63 19.41
CA LEU A 264 -8.85 1.87 18.16
C LEU A 264 -9.65 2.54 17.02
N SER A 265 -10.67 3.33 17.36
CA SER A 265 -11.45 4.15 16.44
C SER A 265 -10.63 5.21 15.69
N ALA A 266 -9.44 5.56 16.18
CA ALA A 266 -8.51 6.46 15.48
C ALA A 266 -7.91 5.83 14.21
N PHE A 267 -7.81 4.49 14.16
CA PHE A 267 -7.18 3.78 13.05
C PHE A 267 -8.20 3.14 12.10
N ARG A 268 -9.35 2.72 12.62
CA ARG A 268 -10.40 2.05 11.85
C ARG A 268 -11.72 2.77 12.02
N ARG A 269 -12.51 2.83 10.96
CA ARG A 269 -13.91 3.23 11.08
C ARG A 269 -14.68 2.19 11.88
N GLU A 270 -15.51 2.68 12.79
CA GLU A 270 -16.43 1.82 13.55
C GLU A 270 -17.72 1.60 12.75
N ARG A 271 -18.32 0.43 12.91
CA ARG A 271 -19.58 0.11 12.25
C ARG A 271 -20.69 0.99 12.84
N ILE A 272 -21.24 1.88 12.02
CA ILE A 272 -22.34 2.77 12.37
C ILE A 272 -23.64 1.95 12.55
N GLY A 273 -23.84 0.93 11.73
CA GLY A 273 -25.05 0.11 11.77
C GLY A 273 -25.11 -0.91 10.64
N GLY A 274 -26.28 -1.47 10.42
CA GLY A 274 -26.54 -2.32 9.25
C GLY A 274 -28.02 -2.42 8.95
N ASP A 275 -28.35 -2.81 7.73
CA ASP A 275 -29.73 -3.01 7.31
C ASP A 275 -30.21 -4.44 7.58
N SER A 276 -31.49 -4.69 7.29
CA SER A 276 -32.12 -6.01 7.41
C SER A 276 -31.56 -7.05 6.43
N HIS A 277 -30.80 -6.64 5.42
CA HIS A 277 -30.17 -7.52 4.43
C HIS A 277 -28.74 -7.91 4.82
N GLY A 278 -28.25 -7.45 5.97
CA GLY A 278 -26.91 -7.74 6.45
C GLY A 278 -25.83 -6.82 5.88
N ILE A 279 -26.22 -5.76 5.16
CA ILE A 279 -25.29 -4.71 4.72
C ILE A 279 -24.86 -3.93 5.97
N SER A 280 -23.55 -3.79 6.17
CA SER A 280 -23.01 -3.00 7.27
C SER A 280 -22.52 -1.64 6.77
N TYR A 281 -22.88 -0.59 7.50
CA TYR A 281 -22.47 0.78 7.25
C TYR A 281 -21.34 1.16 8.23
N TRP A 282 -20.32 1.83 7.71
CA TRP A 282 -19.08 2.19 8.39
C TRP A 282 -18.73 3.66 8.11
#